data_AF-A0AA36DT45-F1
#
_entry.id   AF-A0AA36DT45-F1
#
_cell.length_a   1.000
_cell.length_b   1.000
_cell.length_c   1.000
_cell.angle_alpha   90.00
_cell.angle_beta   90.00
_cell.angle_gamma   90.00
#
_symmetry.space_group_name_H-M   'P 1'
#
loop_
_entity.id
_entity.type
_entity.pdbx_description
1 polymer ?
#
loop_
_entity_poly.entity_id
_entity_poly.type
_entity_poly.pdbx_seq_one_letter_code
_entity_poly.pdbx_strand_id
1 'polypeptide(L)'
;MSETQLEKFFERITMIHGNIAIRNTQLKQLNFLKNLETLTTDGDYVLEIDQNPLLTRINLDKLSSSSASIIVKDNPKLDMSKYCDKVDRILNGSFQLDYPLTFTSILNVPSNLTTIYGDIIFQDTAINPERLAVLHTVTKLYGCLVVVHTNFVTLSFLENLEEIYCYGAARFHGALEIKLNGYLENLGLTKLVRIDTDDKLQIANNRILQLSFDEMEVFAASNMAVDWVWGFYPTDDISVIHEDCTAILGLLYYRGRSFTARELQKFQQITKIYGNIDLAAMDIKDLSMFSNLQKIISLNGTLPAFPAVALDFLPRLTSIKLPSLRSIYAPTQYKFNVDNCPQLNVTLDDCDFFKNLMHDVTIDYQKCDVWYDEKTKPLEMEPFI
;
A
#
# COMPACT_ATOMS: atom_id res chain seq x y z
N MET A 1 -11.68 38.21 -23.69
CA MET A 1 -10.55 38.78 -24.45
C MET A 1 -10.01 37.71 -25.39
N SER A 2 -9.51 38.09 -26.57
CA SER A 2 -8.78 37.15 -27.44
C SER A 2 -7.35 36.90 -26.92
N GLU A 3 -6.69 35.86 -27.42
CA GLU A 3 -5.28 35.55 -27.12
C GLU A 3 -4.38 36.76 -27.36
N THR A 4 -4.53 37.44 -28.51
CA THR A 4 -3.72 38.62 -28.86
C THR A 4 -3.94 39.79 -27.89
N GLN A 5 -5.18 39.96 -27.39
CA GLN A 5 -5.47 41.00 -26.40
C GLN A 5 -4.82 40.68 -25.05
N LEU A 6 -4.85 39.40 -24.62
CA LEU A 6 -4.18 38.95 -23.41
C LEU A 6 -2.66 39.10 -23.52
N GLU A 7 -2.08 38.69 -24.65
CA GLU A 7 -0.63 38.83 -24.90
C GLU A 7 -0.17 40.27 -24.78
N LYS A 8 -0.91 41.21 -25.38
CA LYS A 8 -0.58 42.63 -25.28
C LYS A 8 -0.74 43.18 -23.86
N PHE A 9 -1.74 42.70 -23.12
CA PHE A 9 -1.99 43.14 -21.75
C PHE A 9 -0.89 42.65 -20.79
N PHE A 10 -0.44 41.40 -20.94
CA PHE A 10 0.60 40.80 -20.10
C PHE A 10 2.03 41.00 -20.64
N GLU A 11 2.22 41.72 -21.74
CA GLU A 11 3.50 41.79 -22.46
C GLU A 11 4.68 42.18 -21.55
N ARG A 12 4.45 43.07 -20.58
CA ARG A 12 5.48 43.57 -19.64
C ARG A 12 5.37 42.98 -18.23
N ILE A 13 4.45 42.04 -18.01
CA ILE A 13 4.26 41.43 -16.69
C ILE A 13 5.28 40.31 -16.53
N THR A 14 6.18 40.46 -15.55
CA THR A 14 7.20 39.47 -15.20
C THR A 14 6.98 38.84 -13.82
N MET A 15 6.22 39.49 -12.96
CA MET A 15 5.90 39.01 -11.62
C MET A 15 4.42 39.20 -11.34
N ILE A 16 3.81 38.17 -10.72
CA ILE A 16 2.44 38.24 -10.22
C ILE A 16 2.45 37.82 -8.75
N HIS A 17 1.78 38.62 -7.93
CA HIS A 17 1.45 38.30 -6.55
C HIS A 17 -0.07 38.11 -6.46
N GLY A 18 -0.49 36.90 -6.11
CA GLY A 18 -1.87 36.42 -6.15
C GLY A 18 -2.05 35.21 -7.07
N ASN A 19 -3.31 34.82 -7.27
CA ASN A 19 -3.65 33.58 -8.00
C ASN A 19 -4.07 33.88 -9.43
N ILE A 20 -3.54 33.12 -10.39
CA ILE A 20 -4.00 33.13 -11.78
C ILE A 20 -4.88 31.90 -12.01
N ALA A 21 -6.13 32.10 -12.40
CA ALA A 21 -7.04 31.00 -12.75
C ALA A 21 -7.50 31.13 -14.21
N ILE A 22 -7.26 30.09 -15.00
CA ILE A 22 -7.60 30.01 -16.43
C ILE A 22 -8.51 28.81 -16.59
N ARG A 23 -9.82 29.07 -16.44
CA ARG A 23 -10.84 28.02 -16.38
C ARG A 23 -11.81 28.11 -17.55
N ASN A 24 -12.21 26.97 -18.11
CA ASN A 24 -13.34 26.89 -19.06
C ASN A 24 -13.21 27.81 -20.30
N THR A 25 -11.99 27.97 -20.81
CA THR A 25 -11.73 28.87 -21.95
C THR A 25 -11.63 28.12 -23.29
N GLN A 26 -11.78 28.88 -24.38
CA GLN A 26 -11.54 28.40 -25.74
C GLN A 26 -10.14 28.76 -26.26
N LEU A 27 -9.22 29.10 -25.35
CA LEU A 27 -7.84 29.44 -25.70
C LEU A 27 -7.12 28.19 -26.19
N LYS A 28 -6.35 28.35 -27.26
CA LYS A 28 -5.42 27.35 -27.79
C LYS A 28 -4.03 27.51 -27.18
N GLN A 29 -3.64 28.73 -26.80
CA GLN A 29 -2.32 29.02 -26.26
C GLN A 29 -2.36 30.09 -25.16
N LEU A 30 -1.55 29.93 -24.11
CA LEU A 30 -1.37 30.93 -23.04
C LEU A 30 -0.09 31.74 -23.21
N ASN A 31 0.20 32.18 -24.43
CA ASN A 31 1.39 32.97 -24.77
C ASN A 31 1.55 34.25 -23.93
N PHE A 32 0.48 34.75 -23.33
CA PHE A 32 0.52 35.90 -22.44
C PHE A 32 1.32 35.63 -21.16
N LEU A 33 1.58 34.37 -20.81
CA LEU A 33 2.44 33.97 -19.68
C LEU A 33 3.93 33.89 -20.05
N LYS A 34 4.32 34.08 -21.32
CA LYS A 34 5.70 33.84 -21.82
C LYS A 34 6.79 34.66 -21.14
N ASN A 35 6.43 35.80 -20.54
CA ASN A 35 7.36 36.70 -19.86
C ASN A 35 7.36 36.56 -18.34
N LEU A 36 6.53 35.68 -17.79
CA LEU A 36 6.39 35.50 -16.36
C LEU A 36 7.63 34.77 -15.80
N GLU A 37 8.25 35.37 -14.80
CA GLU A 37 9.47 34.88 -14.12
C GLU A 37 9.16 34.40 -12.71
N THR A 38 8.28 35.12 -12.01
CA THR A 38 7.98 34.84 -10.59
C THR A 38 6.49 34.86 -10.32
N LEU A 39 6.05 33.81 -9.62
CA LEU A 39 4.69 33.64 -9.11
C LEU A 39 4.72 33.56 -7.58
N THR A 40 3.96 34.42 -6.91
CA THR A 40 3.85 34.37 -5.45
C THR A 40 2.41 34.47 -5.00
N THR A 41 2.07 33.84 -3.88
CA THR A 41 0.77 33.90 -3.23
C THR A 41 0.91 33.48 -1.77
N ASP A 42 -0.05 33.88 -0.94
CA ASP A 42 -0.21 33.41 0.43
C ASP A 42 -1.16 32.19 0.52
N GLY A 43 -1.72 31.74 -0.61
CA GLY A 43 -2.63 30.58 -0.70
C GLY A 43 -1.96 29.28 -1.17
N ASP A 44 -2.77 28.22 -1.32
CA ASP A 44 -2.28 26.87 -1.62
C ASP A 44 -1.78 26.69 -3.07
N TYR A 45 -2.27 27.52 -4.00
CA TYR A 45 -1.88 27.47 -5.41
C TYR A 45 -1.75 28.86 -6.00
N VAL A 46 -0.85 29.02 -6.97
CA VAL A 46 -0.55 30.31 -7.60
C VAL A 46 -0.98 30.39 -9.07
N LEU A 47 -1.08 29.25 -9.74
CA LEU A 47 -1.57 29.14 -11.12
C LEU A 47 -2.44 27.91 -11.24
N GLU A 48 -3.66 28.09 -11.74
CA GLU A 48 -4.59 27.02 -12.04
C GLU A 48 -5.05 27.12 -13.50
N ILE A 49 -4.92 26.01 -14.23
CA ILE A 49 -5.34 25.90 -15.62
C ILE A 49 -6.28 24.70 -15.72
N ASP A 50 -7.56 24.98 -15.91
CA ASP A 50 -8.66 24.04 -15.68
C ASP A 50 -9.64 24.04 -16.86
N GLN A 51 -10.06 22.88 -17.35
CA GLN A 51 -11.16 22.76 -18.33
C GLN A 51 -10.99 23.59 -19.61
N ASN A 52 -9.80 23.59 -20.21
CA ASN A 52 -9.57 24.27 -21.50
C ASN A 52 -9.44 23.24 -22.64
N PRO A 53 -10.55 22.83 -23.29
CA PRO A 53 -10.59 21.70 -24.22
C PRO A 53 -9.79 21.91 -25.52
N LEU A 54 -9.42 23.15 -25.84
CA LEU A 54 -8.66 23.50 -27.03
C LEU A 54 -7.20 23.85 -26.74
N LEU A 55 -6.80 23.92 -25.46
CA LEU A 55 -5.50 24.39 -25.05
C LEU A 55 -4.42 23.38 -25.43
N THR A 56 -3.40 23.84 -26.17
CA THR A 56 -2.26 23.01 -26.60
C THR A 56 -0.93 23.47 -26.00
N ARG A 57 -0.85 24.68 -25.43
CA ARG A 57 0.44 25.27 -24.99
C ARG A 57 0.29 26.36 -23.91
N ILE A 58 1.10 26.33 -22.85
CA ILE A 58 1.07 27.33 -21.74
C ILE A 58 2.18 28.39 -21.82
N ASN A 59 3.37 28.07 -22.35
CA ASN A 59 4.53 29.00 -22.41
C ASN A 59 4.96 29.58 -21.06
N LEU A 60 5.58 28.75 -20.22
CA LEU A 60 6.22 29.11 -18.95
C LEU A 60 7.76 29.13 -19.06
N ASP A 61 8.29 29.47 -20.23
CA ASP A 61 9.72 29.36 -20.55
C ASP A 61 10.62 30.26 -19.68
N LYS A 62 10.09 31.34 -19.11
CA LYS A 62 10.83 32.22 -18.19
C LYS A 62 10.56 31.99 -16.71
N LEU A 63 9.53 31.23 -16.36
CA LEU A 63 9.18 30.99 -14.96
C LEU A 63 10.38 30.36 -14.25
N SER A 64 10.84 30.93 -13.15
CA SER A 64 12.00 30.48 -12.40
C SER A 64 11.74 30.36 -10.90
N SER A 65 10.65 30.95 -10.40
CA SER A 65 10.27 30.88 -8.99
C SER A 65 8.75 30.82 -8.84
N SER A 66 8.28 29.97 -7.92
CA SER A 66 6.88 29.84 -7.55
C SER A 66 6.78 29.63 -6.02
N SER A 67 5.97 30.40 -5.30
CA SER A 67 5.81 30.22 -3.84
C SER A 67 4.77 29.18 -3.44
N ALA A 68 3.98 28.68 -4.41
CA ALA A 68 2.92 27.71 -4.18
C ALA A 68 2.73 26.81 -5.42
N SER A 69 1.81 25.85 -5.33
CA SER A 69 1.58 24.86 -6.37
C SER A 69 1.04 25.47 -7.67
N ILE A 70 1.44 24.85 -8.80
CA ILE A 70 0.86 25.08 -10.11
C ILE A 70 -0.04 23.89 -10.42
N ILE A 71 -1.33 24.14 -10.64
CA ILE A 71 -2.36 23.15 -10.89
C ILE A 71 -2.72 23.19 -12.38
N VAL A 72 -2.60 22.06 -13.07
CA VAL A 72 -3.04 21.91 -14.45
C VAL A 72 -3.94 20.68 -14.54
N LYS A 73 -5.21 20.86 -14.89
CA LYS A 73 -6.22 19.79 -14.91
C LYS A 73 -7.23 20.01 -16.05
N ASP A 74 -7.86 18.94 -16.54
CA ASP A 74 -8.94 19.04 -17.55
C ASP A 74 -8.54 19.72 -18.90
N ASN A 75 -7.28 19.58 -19.35
CA ASN A 75 -6.80 20.19 -20.62
C ASN A 75 -6.37 19.12 -21.65
N PRO A 76 -7.30 18.45 -22.35
CA PRO A 76 -7.05 17.20 -23.08
C PRO A 76 -6.08 17.28 -24.26
N LYS A 77 -5.77 18.49 -24.76
CA LYS A 77 -4.86 18.71 -25.90
C LYS A 77 -3.52 19.32 -25.51
N LEU A 78 -3.31 19.57 -24.21
CA LEU A 78 -2.14 20.28 -23.71
C LEU A 78 -0.97 19.31 -23.54
N ASP A 79 0.15 19.64 -24.17
CA ASP A 79 1.43 18.94 -23.97
C ASP A 79 2.27 19.65 -22.91
N MET A 80 2.54 18.97 -21.80
CA MET A 80 3.35 19.46 -20.68
C MET A 80 4.75 18.86 -20.60
N SER A 81 5.12 17.96 -21.51
CA SER A 81 6.39 17.20 -21.46
C SER A 81 7.62 18.10 -21.29
N LYS A 82 7.65 19.24 -21.98
CA LYS A 82 8.75 20.23 -21.91
C LYS A 82 8.90 20.89 -20.53
N TYR A 83 7.83 20.93 -19.72
CA TYR A 83 7.81 21.67 -18.46
C TYR A 83 7.99 20.78 -17.24
N CYS A 84 7.91 19.45 -17.37
CA CYS A 84 8.07 18.51 -16.25
C CYS A 84 9.38 18.75 -15.48
N ASP A 85 10.53 18.70 -16.15
CA ASP A 85 11.86 18.94 -15.53
C ASP A 85 12.01 20.34 -14.92
N LYS A 86 11.25 21.31 -15.44
CA LYS A 86 11.37 22.71 -15.07
C LYS A 86 10.55 23.01 -13.82
N VAL A 87 9.35 22.47 -13.77
CA VAL A 87 8.43 22.60 -12.63
C VAL A 87 9.04 21.98 -11.37
N ASP A 88 9.74 20.86 -11.50
CA ASP A 88 10.47 20.18 -10.42
C ASP A 88 11.57 21.03 -9.78
N ARG A 89 12.22 21.90 -10.56
CA ARG A 89 13.28 22.78 -10.06
C ARG A 89 12.76 24.08 -9.44
N ILE A 90 11.52 24.45 -9.77
CA ILE A 90 10.91 25.73 -9.39
C ILE A 90 10.03 25.58 -8.14
N LEU A 91 9.54 24.38 -7.86
CA LEU A 91 8.69 24.08 -6.72
C LEU A 91 9.51 23.42 -5.59
N ASN A 92 9.61 24.10 -4.44
CA ASN A 92 9.98 23.47 -3.16
C ASN A 92 8.76 22.69 -2.57
N GLY A 93 8.02 21.94 -3.38
CA GLY A 93 6.82 21.19 -2.96
C GLY A 93 5.70 21.09 -4.01
N SER A 94 5.12 19.87 -4.09
CA SER A 94 3.91 19.42 -4.80
C SER A 94 3.53 20.10 -6.13
N PHE A 95 3.86 19.44 -7.24
CA PHE A 95 3.16 19.61 -8.51
C PHE A 95 1.97 18.64 -8.54
N GLN A 96 0.75 19.17 -8.43
CA GLN A 96 -0.48 18.39 -8.52
C GLN A 96 -1.06 18.55 -9.94
N LEU A 97 -0.75 17.60 -10.80
CA LEU A 97 -1.55 17.34 -12.00
C LEU A 97 -2.82 16.68 -11.47
N ASP A 98 -3.84 17.49 -11.22
CA ASP A 98 -5.11 17.01 -10.70
C ASP A 98 -5.94 16.41 -11.83
N TYR A 99 -5.39 15.35 -12.43
CA TYR A 99 -6.13 14.40 -13.22
C TYR A 99 -5.50 13.03 -13.01
N PRO A 100 -6.28 11.96 -12.78
CA PRO A 100 -5.99 10.71 -13.44
C PRO A 100 -5.43 10.97 -14.82
N LEU A 101 -4.45 10.21 -15.27
CA LEU A 101 -4.18 10.06 -16.67
C LEU A 101 -5.44 9.56 -17.42
N THR A 102 -6.45 10.42 -17.64
CA THR A 102 -7.56 10.24 -18.57
C THR A 102 -7.04 10.62 -19.94
N PHE A 103 -5.99 9.92 -20.36
CA PHE A 103 -5.54 10.00 -21.72
C PHE A 103 -6.67 9.49 -22.59
N THR A 104 -7.24 10.38 -23.40
CA THR A 104 -8.04 9.96 -24.56
C THR A 104 -7.26 8.99 -25.47
N SER A 105 -5.94 8.87 -25.29
CA SER A 105 -5.20 7.65 -25.62
C SER A 105 -3.84 7.59 -24.90
N ILE A 106 -3.60 6.56 -24.09
CA ILE A 106 -2.28 6.18 -23.57
C ILE A 106 -1.19 6.09 -24.67
N LEU A 107 -1.59 6.05 -25.95
CA LEU A 107 -0.70 6.06 -27.12
C LEU A 107 0.07 7.38 -27.33
N ASN A 108 -0.27 8.46 -26.61
CA ASN A 108 0.42 9.74 -26.74
C ASN A 108 1.48 9.99 -25.65
N VAL A 109 1.71 9.02 -24.77
CA VAL A 109 2.74 9.12 -23.73
C VAL A 109 4.13 9.00 -24.37
N PRO A 110 5.07 9.91 -24.11
CA PRO A 110 6.45 9.77 -24.54
C PRO A 110 7.03 8.46 -23.98
N SER A 111 7.64 7.64 -24.84
CA SER A 111 8.16 6.32 -24.47
C SER A 111 9.38 6.34 -23.55
N ASN A 112 9.82 7.52 -23.10
CA ASN A 112 10.98 7.74 -22.24
C ASN A 112 10.60 8.43 -20.93
N LEU A 113 9.32 8.47 -20.58
CA LEU A 113 8.86 9.09 -19.35
C LEU A 113 9.28 8.24 -18.13
N THR A 114 10.10 8.81 -17.25
CA THR A 114 10.57 8.13 -16.02
C THR A 114 9.81 8.54 -14.78
N THR A 115 9.13 9.67 -14.81
CA THR A 115 8.36 10.23 -13.69
C THR A 115 6.99 10.66 -14.19
N ILE A 116 5.94 10.22 -13.50
CA ILE A 116 4.57 10.70 -13.72
C ILE A 116 4.20 11.65 -12.58
N TYR A 117 3.60 12.77 -12.95
CA TYR A 117 2.94 13.69 -12.02
C TYR A 117 1.44 13.60 -12.28
N GLY A 118 0.66 13.39 -11.22
CA GLY A 118 -0.77 13.10 -11.29
C GLY A 118 -1.09 11.62 -11.15
N ASP A 119 -2.36 11.32 -10.95
CA ASP A 119 -2.82 9.95 -10.65
C ASP A 119 -2.79 9.08 -11.92
N ILE A 120 -2.62 7.77 -11.74
CA ILE A 120 -2.83 6.79 -12.81
C ILE A 120 -4.11 6.04 -12.48
N ILE A 121 -5.16 6.19 -13.29
CA ILE A 121 -6.45 5.54 -13.01
C ILE A 121 -6.88 4.70 -14.19
N PHE A 122 -7.01 3.41 -13.94
CA PHE A 122 -7.66 2.44 -14.80
C PHE A 122 -8.95 2.00 -14.13
N GLN A 123 -10.07 2.53 -14.60
CA GLN A 123 -11.38 2.21 -14.05
C GLN A 123 -12.35 1.82 -15.17
N ASP A 124 -13.07 0.71 -14.99
CA ASP A 124 -14.09 0.23 -15.92
C ASP A 124 -13.57 0.11 -17.36
N THR A 125 -12.35 -0.44 -17.51
CA THR A 125 -11.60 -0.43 -18.77
C THR A 125 -11.09 -1.80 -19.18
N ALA A 126 -11.01 -2.02 -20.50
CA ALA A 126 -10.50 -3.25 -21.11
C ALA A 126 -9.32 -3.00 -22.07
N ILE A 127 -8.48 -1.99 -21.77
CA ILE A 127 -7.32 -1.63 -22.61
C ILE A 127 -6.38 -2.84 -22.73
N ASN A 128 -5.91 -3.12 -23.95
CA ASN A 128 -4.87 -4.13 -24.16
C ASN A 128 -3.57 -3.68 -23.46
N PRO A 129 -2.98 -4.49 -22.56
CA PRO A 129 -1.73 -4.18 -21.86
C PRO A 129 -0.55 -3.78 -22.76
N GLU A 130 -0.48 -4.27 -24.01
CA GLU A 130 0.57 -3.86 -24.97
C GLU A 130 0.55 -2.35 -25.25
N ARG A 131 -0.61 -1.71 -25.17
CA ARG A 131 -0.75 -0.25 -25.32
C ARG A 131 -0.21 0.52 -24.11
N LEU A 132 0.01 -0.18 -22.99
CA LEU A 132 0.53 0.39 -21.74
C LEU A 132 2.06 0.28 -21.65
N ALA A 133 2.74 -0.31 -22.64
CA ALA A 133 4.20 -0.45 -22.65
C ALA A 133 4.94 0.89 -22.54
N VAL A 134 4.29 2.01 -22.88
CA VAL A 134 4.80 3.37 -22.65
C VAL A 134 5.06 3.70 -21.18
N LEU A 135 4.42 2.98 -20.25
CA LEU A 135 4.61 3.14 -18.81
C LEU A 135 5.80 2.33 -18.27
N HIS A 136 6.42 1.49 -19.11
CA HIS A 136 7.49 0.59 -18.69
C HIS A 136 8.71 1.34 -18.16
N THR A 137 8.99 2.54 -18.66
CA THR A 137 10.13 3.35 -18.19
C THR A 137 9.87 4.12 -16.90
N VAL A 138 8.62 4.11 -16.41
CA VAL A 138 8.22 4.89 -15.23
C VAL A 138 8.83 4.26 -13.98
N THR A 139 9.55 5.08 -13.22
CA THR A 139 10.19 4.73 -11.94
C THR A 139 9.56 5.46 -10.76
N LYS A 140 8.95 6.62 -10.99
CA LYS A 140 8.34 7.44 -9.93
C LYS A 140 6.95 7.92 -10.31
N LEU A 141 6.05 7.88 -9.33
CA LEU A 141 4.69 8.39 -9.45
C LEU A 141 4.43 9.41 -8.34
N TYR A 142 4.25 10.67 -8.70
CA TYR A 142 3.74 11.74 -7.83
C TYR A 142 2.23 11.86 -8.02
N GLY A 143 1.53 10.86 -7.52
CA GLY A 143 0.09 10.65 -7.62
C GLY A 143 -0.29 9.29 -7.03
N CYS A 144 -1.56 8.94 -7.12
CA CYS A 144 -2.10 7.68 -6.64
C CYS A 144 -2.35 6.74 -7.84
N LEU A 145 -2.22 5.43 -7.64
CA LEU A 145 -2.48 4.39 -8.64
C LEU A 145 -3.80 3.67 -8.32
N VAL A 146 -4.77 3.79 -9.21
CA VAL A 146 -6.10 3.19 -9.09
C VAL A 146 -6.32 2.20 -10.23
N VAL A 147 -6.63 0.95 -9.90
CA VAL A 147 -6.91 -0.13 -10.85
C VAL A 147 -8.19 -0.84 -10.40
N VAL A 148 -9.32 -0.47 -11.00
CA VAL A 148 -10.64 -0.95 -10.60
C VAL A 148 -11.39 -1.52 -11.79
N HIS A 149 -11.89 -2.75 -11.63
CA HIS A 149 -12.76 -3.41 -12.61
C HIS A 149 -12.15 -3.42 -14.03
N THR A 150 -10.93 -3.94 -14.12
CA THR A 150 -10.18 -4.07 -15.39
C THR A 150 -10.07 -5.53 -15.85
N ASN A 151 -9.65 -5.73 -17.09
CA ASN A 151 -9.29 -7.04 -17.65
C ASN A 151 -7.80 -7.38 -17.50
N PHE A 152 -7.05 -6.65 -16.67
CA PHE A 152 -5.62 -6.88 -16.51
C PHE A 152 -5.35 -8.20 -15.80
N VAL A 153 -4.36 -8.92 -16.31
CA VAL A 153 -3.80 -10.13 -15.67
C VAL A 153 -2.64 -9.77 -14.73
N THR A 154 -1.95 -8.67 -15.04
CA THR A 154 -0.84 -8.12 -14.26
C THR A 154 -0.71 -6.61 -14.50
N LEU A 155 -0.03 -5.89 -13.59
CA LEU A 155 0.39 -4.49 -13.75
C LEU A 155 1.85 -4.36 -14.18
N SER A 156 2.45 -5.42 -14.74
CA SER A 156 3.86 -5.43 -15.18
C SER A 156 4.24 -4.35 -16.21
N PHE A 157 3.27 -3.68 -16.82
CA PHE A 157 3.51 -2.46 -17.60
C PHE A 157 4.07 -1.31 -16.72
N LEU A 158 4.04 -1.44 -15.40
CA LEU A 158 4.69 -0.60 -14.38
C LEU A 158 5.78 -1.37 -13.60
N GLU A 159 6.39 -2.41 -14.17
CA GLU A 159 7.37 -3.24 -13.43
C GLU A 159 8.58 -2.47 -12.88
N ASN A 160 8.91 -1.33 -13.49
CA ASN A 160 10.01 -0.47 -13.08
C ASN A 160 9.62 0.62 -12.07
N LEU A 161 8.35 0.69 -11.65
CA LEU A 161 7.89 1.66 -10.67
C LEU A 161 8.53 1.35 -9.31
N GLU A 162 9.29 2.31 -8.79
CA GLU A 162 10.05 2.19 -7.54
C GLU A 162 9.39 2.94 -6.38
N GLU A 163 8.83 4.12 -6.66
CA GLU A 163 8.34 5.04 -5.65
C GLU A 163 6.98 5.64 -6.01
N ILE A 164 6.04 5.61 -5.07
CA ILE A 164 4.74 6.29 -5.16
C ILE A 164 4.65 7.36 -4.06
N TYR A 165 4.35 8.59 -4.44
CA TYR A 165 4.12 9.73 -3.56
C TYR A 165 2.70 10.26 -3.82
N CYS A 166 1.75 9.87 -2.96
CA CYS A 166 0.33 10.20 -3.13
C CYS A 166 -0.09 11.22 -2.07
N TYR A 167 -0.12 12.50 -2.48
CA TYR A 167 -0.57 13.61 -1.64
C TYR A 167 -2.06 13.88 -1.91
N GLY A 168 -2.93 13.49 -0.98
CA GLY A 168 -4.39 13.71 -1.10
C GLY A 168 -5.25 12.44 -1.11
N ALA A 169 -4.83 11.38 -0.40
CA ALA A 169 -5.60 10.15 -0.27
C ALA A 169 -7.02 10.33 0.32
N ALA A 170 -7.40 11.51 0.84
CA ALA A 170 -8.81 11.78 1.15
C ALA A 170 -9.78 11.57 -0.05
N ARG A 171 -9.28 11.60 -1.30
CA ARG A 171 -10.08 11.29 -2.51
C ARG A 171 -10.13 9.81 -2.88
N PHE A 172 -9.10 9.05 -2.50
CA PHE A 172 -8.94 7.64 -2.82
C PHE A 172 -8.65 6.88 -1.55
N HIS A 173 -9.38 5.81 -1.31
CA HIS A 173 -9.21 5.00 -0.11
C HIS A 173 -7.82 4.32 0.03
N GLY A 174 -6.87 4.54 -0.89
CA GLY A 174 -5.44 4.32 -0.71
C GLY A 174 -4.58 4.86 -1.87
N ALA A 175 -3.27 5.06 -1.66
CA ALA A 175 -2.31 5.42 -2.71
C ALA A 175 -2.18 4.36 -3.81
N LEU A 176 -2.34 3.10 -3.45
CA LEU A 176 -2.50 2.00 -4.38
C LEU A 176 -3.84 1.32 -4.13
N GLU A 177 -4.84 1.67 -4.95
CA GLU A 177 -6.19 1.11 -4.92
C GLU A 177 -6.36 0.07 -6.04
N ILE A 178 -6.51 -1.20 -5.69
CA ILE A 178 -6.64 -2.31 -6.65
C ILE A 178 -7.88 -3.11 -6.29
N LYS A 179 -8.97 -2.97 -7.04
CA LYS A 179 -10.24 -3.62 -6.69
C LYS A 179 -10.99 -4.25 -7.85
N LEU A 180 -11.76 -5.29 -7.54
CA LEU A 180 -12.74 -5.87 -8.46
C LEU A 180 -12.10 -6.33 -9.80
N ASN A 181 -10.81 -6.62 -9.81
CA ASN A 181 -10.12 -7.14 -11.00
C ASN A 181 -10.18 -8.66 -10.98
N GLY A 182 -11.19 -9.23 -11.65
CA GLY A 182 -11.47 -10.66 -11.63
C GLY A 182 -10.41 -11.54 -12.31
N TYR A 183 -9.58 -10.95 -13.18
CA TYR A 183 -8.52 -11.62 -13.95
C TYR A 183 -7.11 -11.33 -13.45
N LEU A 184 -6.94 -10.45 -12.46
CA LEU A 184 -5.63 -10.03 -11.99
C LEU A 184 -5.01 -11.14 -11.14
N GLU A 185 -3.94 -11.75 -11.64
CA GLU A 185 -3.24 -12.88 -11.02
C GLU A 185 -2.09 -12.43 -10.11
N ASN A 186 -1.40 -11.34 -10.46
CA ASN A 186 -0.32 -10.74 -9.68
C ASN A 186 -0.25 -9.23 -9.97
N LEU A 187 0.41 -8.45 -9.11
CA LEU A 187 0.60 -7.02 -9.39
C LEU A 187 1.76 -6.81 -10.37
N GLY A 188 2.88 -7.51 -10.18
CA GLY A 188 4.04 -7.35 -11.08
C GLY A 188 4.82 -6.05 -10.82
N LEU A 189 4.66 -5.44 -9.65
CA LEU A 189 5.33 -4.21 -9.23
C LEU A 189 6.68 -4.54 -8.56
N THR A 190 7.52 -5.31 -9.26
CA THR A 190 8.69 -5.99 -8.67
C THR A 190 9.78 -5.06 -8.15
N LYS A 191 9.84 -3.81 -8.62
CA LYS A 191 10.81 -2.81 -8.15
C LYS A 191 10.25 -1.83 -7.13
N LEU A 192 8.98 -1.96 -6.76
CA LEU A 192 8.35 -1.03 -5.83
C LEU A 192 9.02 -1.17 -4.46
N VAL A 193 9.59 -0.09 -3.95
CA VAL A 193 10.28 -0.08 -2.65
C VAL A 193 9.68 0.91 -1.67
N ARG A 194 8.86 1.86 -2.15
CA ARG A 194 8.30 2.92 -1.30
C ARG A 194 6.92 3.39 -1.74
N ILE A 195 6.01 3.48 -0.76
CA ILE A 195 4.73 4.19 -0.89
C ILE A 195 4.66 5.22 0.24
N ASP A 196 4.60 6.49 -0.14
CA ASP A 196 4.61 7.64 0.76
C ASP A 196 3.24 8.35 0.76
N THR A 197 2.45 8.05 1.80
CA THR A 197 1.16 8.64 2.13
C THR A 197 0.68 8.10 3.49
N ASP A 198 -0.38 8.68 4.05
CA ASP A 198 -1.04 8.17 5.25
C ASP A 198 -1.88 6.91 4.95
N ASP A 199 -2.70 6.95 3.87
CA ASP A 199 -3.56 5.82 3.45
C ASP A 199 -2.93 5.06 2.28
N LYS A 200 -2.16 4.01 2.56
CA LYS A 200 -1.23 3.46 1.56
C LYS A 200 -1.87 2.52 0.54
N LEU A 201 -2.68 1.55 0.97
CA LEU A 201 -3.12 0.46 0.12
C LEU A 201 -4.57 0.09 0.36
N GLN A 202 -5.24 -0.24 -0.73
CA GLN A 202 -6.55 -0.82 -0.70
C GLN A 202 -6.69 -1.86 -1.81
N ILE A 203 -6.52 -3.14 -1.45
CA ILE A 203 -6.52 -4.24 -2.41
C ILE A 203 -7.70 -5.14 -2.09
N ALA A 204 -8.82 -5.06 -2.80
CA ALA A 204 -10.00 -5.83 -2.41
C ALA A 204 -10.77 -6.47 -3.57
N ASN A 205 -11.36 -7.64 -3.32
CA ASN A 205 -12.23 -8.34 -4.28
C ASN A 205 -11.54 -8.65 -5.62
N ASN A 206 -10.23 -8.95 -5.60
CA ASN A 206 -9.50 -9.46 -6.77
C ASN A 206 -9.48 -10.99 -6.68
N ARG A 207 -10.28 -11.66 -7.51
CA ARG A 207 -10.67 -13.08 -7.32
C ARG A 207 -9.51 -14.05 -7.23
N ILE A 208 -8.46 -13.83 -8.02
CA ILE A 208 -7.35 -14.77 -8.23
C ILE A 208 -5.98 -14.14 -7.92
N LEU A 209 -5.96 -12.94 -7.33
CA LEU A 209 -4.73 -12.19 -7.08
C LEU A 209 -3.86 -12.88 -6.02
N GLN A 210 -2.60 -13.11 -6.37
CA GLN A 210 -1.54 -13.56 -5.49
C GLN A 210 -0.47 -12.47 -5.38
N LEU A 211 -0.05 -12.17 -4.15
CA LEU A 211 1.02 -11.22 -3.88
C LEU A 211 2.36 -11.95 -3.78
N SER A 212 3.42 -11.38 -4.36
CA SER A 212 4.77 -11.90 -4.21
C SER A 212 5.35 -11.59 -2.82
N PHE A 213 6.43 -12.29 -2.45
CA PHE A 213 7.12 -12.05 -1.19
C PHE A 213 7.67 -10.61 -1.07
N ASP A 214 8.23 -10.08 -2.16
CA ASP A 214 8.81 -8.73 -2.18
C ASP A 214 7.73 -7.66 -2.00
N GLU A 215 6.57 -7.83 -2.65
CA GLU A 215 5.41 -6.94 -2.47
C GLU A 215 4.93 -6.97 -1.01
N MET A 216 4.81 -8.16 -0.41
CA MET A 216 4.39 -8.31 0.99
C MET A 216 5.37 -7.63 1.97
N GLU A 217 6.67 -7.69 1.68
CA GLU A 217 7.71 -7.03 2.49
C GLU A 217 7.59 -5.50 2.44
N VAL A 218 7.39 -4.93 1.25
CA VAL A 218 7.21 -3.49 1.04
C VAL A 218 5.95 -2.99 1.74
N PHE A 219 4.89 -3.79 1.67
CA PHE A 219 3.63 -3.50 2.35
C PHE A 219 3.82 -3.51 3.87
N ALA A 220 4.43 -4.56 4.44
CA ALA A 220 4.69 -4.61 5.88
C ALA A 220 5.61 -3.46 6.39
N ALA A 221 6.67 -3.14 5.66
CA ALA A 221 7.61 -2.06 6.01
C ALA A 221 6.95 -0.67 6.03
N SER A 222 5.85 -0.53 5.31
CA SER A 222 5.11 0.72 5.22
C SER A 222 4.24 1.02 6.47
N ASN A 223 4.28 0.19 7.53
CA ASN A 223 3.54 0.35 8.79
C ASN A 223 2.06 0.71 8.56
N MET A 224 1.41 -0.07 7.71
CA MET A 224 0.12 0.29 7.14
C MET A 224 -1.01 0.10 8.14
N ALA A 225 -1.94 1.05 8.20
CA ALA A 225 -3.33 0.71 8.49
C ALA A 225 -3.86 -0.08 7.29
N VAL A 226 -3.84 -1.41 7.36
CA VAL A 226 -4.42 -2.24 6.29
C VAL A 226 -5.92 -2.28 6.53
N ASP A 227 -6.62 -1.23 6.13
CA ASP A 227 -8.06 -1.25 6.33
C ASP A 227 -8.71 -2.30 5.38
N TRP A 228 -8.11 -2.61 4.20
CA TRP A 228 -8.77 -3.45 3.17
C TRP A 228 -7.80 -4.19 2.19
N VAL A 229 -6.86 -5.01 2.66
CA VAL A 229 -6.27 -6.07 1.79
C VAL A 229 -7.16 -7.30 1.87
N TRP A 230 -8.19 -7.36 1.02
CA TRP A 230 -9.03 -8.54 0.79
C TRP A 230 -8.44 -9.33 -0.38
N GLY A 231 -7.45 -10.15 -0.06
CA GLY A 231 -6.91 -11.17 -0.94
C GLY A 231 -7.39 -12.55 -0.49
N PHE A 232 -7.71 -13.42 -1.46
CA PHE A 232 -7.83 -14.84 -1.18
C PHE A 232 -6.40 -15.35 -0.95
N TYR A 233 -5.96 -15.44 0.30
CA TYR A 233 -4.70 -16.15 0.58
C TYR A 233 -4.90 -17.60 0.16
N PRO A 234 -4.05 -18.17 -0.71
CA PRO A 234 -4.13 -19.59 -0.97
C PRO A 234 -4.02 -20.32 0.38
N THR A 235 -4.97 -21.20 0.64
CA THR A 235 -4.86 -22.13 1.77
C THR A 235 -4.00 -23.28 1.29
N ASP A 236 -2.69 -23.18 1.54
CA ASP A 236 -1.76 -24.24 1.21
C ASP A 236 -1.66 -25.22 2.37
N ASP A 237 -1.94 -26.50 2.08
CA ASP A 237 -1.66 -27.58 3.01
C ASP A 237 -0.15 -27.91 2.96
N ILE A 238 0.50 -28.01 4.13
CA ILE A 238 1.93 -28.30 4.27
C ILE A 238 2.32 -29.62 3.58
N SER A 239 1.37 -30.55 3.39
CA SER A 239 1.58 -31.80 2.66
C SER A 239 1.95 -31.58 1.19
N VAL A 240 1.46 -30.52 0.54
CA VAL A 240 1.73 -30.22 -0.89
C VAL A 240 2.94 -29.31 -1.10
N ILE A 241 3.43 -28.64 -0.05
CA ILE A 241 4.59 -27.74 -0.13
C ILE A 241 5.87 -28.54 -0.42
N HIS A 242 6.73 -28.03 -1.31
CA HIS A 242 8.02 -28.65 -1.63
C HIS A 242 8.93 -28.74 -0.39
N GLU A 243 9.78 -29.78 -0.31
CA GLU A 243 10.59 -30.03 0.90
C GLU A 243 11.62 -28.93 1.17
N ASP A 244 12.14 -28.29 0.12
CA ASP A 244 13.14 -27.21 0.20
C ASP A 244 12.52 -25.82 0.42
N CYS A 245 11.21 -25.74 0.64
CA CYS A 245 10.54 -24.47 0.84
C CYS A 245 10.95 -23.86 2.19
N THR A 246 11.35 -22.59 2.20
CA THR A 246 11.74 -21.85 3.41
C THR A 246 10.81 -20.69 3.74
N ALA A 247 9.84 -20.40 2.86
CA ALA A 247 8.88 -19.31 3.01
C ALA A 247 7.50 -19.74 2.49
N ILE A 248 6.46 -19.49 3.27
CA ILE A 248 5.07 -19.81 2.90
C ILE A 248 4.32 -18.52 2.59
N LEU A 249 3.54 -18.51 1.52
CA LEU A 249 2.53 -17.49 1.23
C LEU A 249 1.16 -18.15 1.39
N GLY A 250 0.37 -17.74 2.39
CA GLY A 250 -0.94 -18.34 2.57
C GLY A 250 -1.45 -18.42 4.00
N LEU A 251 -2.73 -18.79 4.13
CA LEU A 251 -3.37 -19.08 5.40
C LEU A 251 -3.07 -20.53 5.80
N LEU A 252 -2.35 -20.71 6.91
CA LEU A 252 -2.12 -22.02 7.53
C LEU A 252 -3.24 -22.30 8.52
N TYR A 253 -4.33 -22.90 8.05
CA TYR A 253 -5.50 -23.25 8.86
C TYR A 253 -5.57 -24.77 9.11
N TYR A 254 -5.40 -25.20 10.35
CA TYR A 254 -5.47 -26.61 10.73
C TYR A 254 -6.42 -26.82 11.91
N ARG A 255 -7.41 -27.70 11.72
CA ARG A 255 -8.39 -28.04 12.76
C ARG A 255 -8.51 -29.54 12.99
N GLY A 256 -8.46 -29.96 14.26
CA GLY A 256 -8.85 -31.33 14.65
C GLY A 256 -7.99 -32.46 14.11
N ARG A 257 -6.74 -32.17 13.68
CA ARG A 257 -5.84 -33.16 13.09
C ARG A 257 -4.46 -33.17 13.73
N SER A 258 -3.70 -34.22 13.44
CA SER A 258 -2.28 -34.34 13.78
C SER A 258 -1.42 -34.16 12.53
N PHE A 259 -0.15 -33.83 12.74
CA PHE A 259 0.87 -33.78 11.68
C PHE A 259 1.70 -35.05 11.67
N THR A 260 2.06 -35.49 10.48
CA THR A 260 3.04 -36.56 10.27
C THR A 260 4.46 -36.04 10.54
N ALA A 261 5.41 -36.95 10.77
CA ALA A 261 6.82 -36.58 10.96
C ALA A 261 7.39 -35.78 9.78
N ARG A 262 6.97 -36.10 8.55
CA ARG A 262 7.41 -35.40 7.33
C ARG A 262 6.85 -33.98 7.26
N GLU A 263 5.59 -33.77 7.63
CA GLU A 263 5.00 -32.43 7.69
C GLU A 263 5.66 -31.56 8.78
N LEU A 264 5.95 -32.15 9.95
CA LEU A 264 6.70 -31.47 11.00
C LEU A 264 8.11 -31.06 10.53
N GLN A 265 8.80 -31.92 9.79
CA GLN A 265 10.11 -31.60 9.21
C GLN A 265 10.02 -30.45 8.20
N LYS A 266 8.96 -30.37 7.40
CA LYS A 266 8.74 -29.24 6.49
C LYS A 266 8.53 -27.94 7.26
N PHE A 267 7.67 -27.94 8.29
CA PHE A 267 7.46 -26.75 9.14
C PHE A 267 8.77 -26.25 9.76
N GLN A 268 9.63 -27.17 10.19
CA GLN A 268 10.92 -26.82 10.79
C GLN A 268 11.88 -26.12 9.82
N GLN A 269 11.69 -26.21 8.50
CA GLN A 269 12.51 -25.48 7.53
C GLN A 269 11.98 -24.07 7.24
N ILE A 270 10.73 -23.79 7.61
CA ILE A 270 10.09 -22.51 7.34
C ILE A 270 10.68 -21.43 8.23
N THR A 271 11.18 -20.39 7.58
CA THR A 271 11.75 -19.20 8.23
C THR A 271 10.85 -17.98 8.11
N LYS A 272 9.96 -17.95 7.11
CA LYS A 272 9.03 -16.84 6.87
C LYS A 272 7.63 -17.34 6.54
N ILE A 273 6.62 -16.68 7.09
CA ILE A 273 5.22 -16.91 6.75
C ILE A 273 4.59 -15.56 6.36
N TYR A 274 4.04 -15.50 5.16
CA TYR A 274 3.31 -14.37 4.60
C TYR A 274 1.83 -14.74 4.56
N GLY A 275 1.18 -14.62 5.71
CA GLY A 275 -0.21 -14.99 5.97
C GLY A 275 -0.45 -15.21 7.45
N ASN A 276 -1.53 -15.91 7.79
CA ASN A 276 -1.89 -16.21 9.18
C ASN A 276 -1.60 -17.67 9.53
N ILE A 277 -1.33 -17.92 10.80
CA ILE A 277 -1.30 -19.25 11.41
C ILE A 277 -2.56 -19.39 12.26
N ASP A 278 -3.40 -20.37 11.98
CA ASP A 278 -4.62 -20.67 12.73
C ASP A 278 -4.67 -22.17 13.06
N LEU A 279 -4.46 -22.49 14.34
CA LEU A 279 -4.43 -23.85 14.85
C LEU A 279 -5.57 -24.03 15.85
N ALA A 280 -6.51 -24.91 15.53
CA ALA A 280 -7.70 -25.12 16.32
C ALA A 280 -7.91 -26.60 16.70
N ALA A 281 -8.26 -26.91 17.94
CA ALA A 281 -8.62 -28.28 18.35
C ALA A 281 -7.55 -29.34 18.02
N MET A 282 -6.27 -28.98 18.07
CA MET A 282 -5.15 -29.88 17.75
C MET A 282 -4.50 -30.46 19.00
N ASP A 283 -3.96 -31.68 18.90
CA ASP A 283 -3.21 -32.32 19.98
C ASP A 283 -1.71 -31.98 19.91
N ILE A 284 -1.35 -30.72 20.18
CA ILE A 284 0.04 -30.25 20.21
C ILE A 284 0.45 -29.79 21.61
N LYS A 285 1.73 -29.96 21.96
CA LYS A 285 2.27 -29.56 23.28
C LYS A 285 2.91 -28.18 23.28
N ASP A 286 3.45 -27.78 22.14
CA ASP A 286 4.22 -26.55 21.95
C ASP A 286 4.24 -26.20 20.44
N LEU A 287 4.86 -25.06 20.12
CA LEU A 287 5.02 -24.56 18.75
C LEU A 287 6.40 -24.91 18.15
N SER A 288 7.09 -25.95 18.64
CA SER A 288 8.46 -26.30 18.18
C SER A 288 8.55 -26.66 16.70
N MET A 289 7.43 -27.02 16.07
CA MET A 289 7.35 -27.17 14.61
C MET A 289 7.72 -25.88 13.86
N PHE A 290 7.57 -24.72 14.49
CA PHE A 290 7.98 -23.40 13.98
C PHE A 290 9.31 -22.91 14.61
N SER A 291 10.19 -23.81 15.03
CA SER A 291 11.45 -23.46 15.74
C SER A 291 12.39 -22.54 14.96
N ASN A 292 12.39 -22.59 13.63
CA ASN A 292 13.17 -21.72 12.74
C ASN A 292 12.40 -20.52 12.18
N LEU A 293 11.14 -20.34 12.58
CA LEU A 293 10.30 -19.25 12.10
C LEU A 293 10.84 -17.91 12.62
N GLN A 294 11.27 -17.05 11.71
CA GLN A 294 11.88 -15.75 12.02
C GLN A 294 10.90 -14.60 11.79
N LYS A 295 9.97 -14.75 10.85
CA LYS A 295 9.12 -13.66 10.40
C LYS A 295 7.71 -14.11 10.06
N ILE A 296 6.74 -13.33 10.51
CA ILE A 296 5.32 -13.48 10.14
C ILE A 296 4.82 -12.13 9.62
N ILE A 297 4.26 -12.10 8.41
CA ILE A 297 3.56 -10.94 7.86
C ILE A 297 2.14 -11.38 7.51
N SER A 298 1.16 -10.92 8.27
CA SER A 298 -0.24 -11.02 7.90
C SER A 298 -0.74 -9.64 7.47
N LEU A 299 -1.34 -9.54 6.27
CA LEU A 299 -2.03 -8.32 5.85
C LEU A 299 -3.55 -8.44 6.01
N ASN A 300 -4.05 -9.49 6.66
CA ASN A 300 -5.49 -9.66 6.87
C ASN A 300 -5.98 -8.71 7.98
N GLY A 301 -6.56 -7.59 7.59
CA GLY A 301 -7.10 -6.56 8.51
C GLY A 301 -8.63 -6.59 8.68
N THR A 302 -9.34 -7.53 8.06
CA THR A 302 -10.82 -7.49 8.05
C THR A 302 -11.43 -7.70 9.43
N LEU A 303 -12.59 -7.08 9.68
CA LEU A 303 -13.38 -7.29 10.89
C LEU A 303 -14.19 -8.61 10.78
N PRO A 304 -14.16 -9.49 11.80
CA PRO A 304 -13.37 -9.37 13.03
C PRO A 304 -11.88 -9.57 12.78
N ALA A 305 -11.06 -8.68 13.36
CA ALA A 305 -9.62 -8.62 13.18
C ALA A 305 -8.97 -10.00 13.37
N PHE A 306 -8.48 -10.59 12.28
CA PHE A 306 -7.78 -11.88 12.35
C PHE A 306 -6.35 -11.67 12.83
N PRO A 307 -5.92 -12.34 13.91
CA PRO A 307 -4.55 -12.26 14.34
C PRO A 307 -3.62 -12.94 13.35
N ALA A 308 -2.36 -12.51 13.30
CA ALA A 308 -1.34 -13.21 12.52
C ALA A 308 -1.11 -14.64 13.06
N VAL A 309 -1.31 -14.85 14.36
CA VAL A 309 -1.33 -16.18 14.99
C VAL A 309 -2.58 -16.34 15.85
N ALA A 310 -3.42 -17.33 15.56
CA ALA A 310 -4.55 -17.77 16.37
C ALA A 310 -4.30 -19.21 16.84
N LEU A 311 -4.37 -19.41 18.16
CA LEU A 311 -4.33 -20.72 18.80
C LEU A 311 -5.62 -20.90 19.60
N ASP A 312 -6.48 -21.83 19.18
CA ASP A 312 -7.79 -22.03 19.81
C ASP A 312 -8.00 -23.49 20.24
N PHE A 313 -8.47 -23.69 21.47
CA PHE A 313 -8.84 -24.99 21.99
C PHE A 313 -7.72 -26.04 21.83
N LEU A 314 -6.51 -25.72 22.28
CA LEU A 314 -5.36 -26.64 22.22
C LEU A 314 -5.17 -27.31 23.60
N PRO A 315 -5.76 -28.49 23.86
CA PRO A 315 -5.93 -29.05 25.20
C PRO A 315 -4.62 -29.42 25.91
N ARG A 316 -3.53 -29.61 25.15
CA ARG A 316 -2.21 -30.00 25.67
C ARG A 316 -1.14 -28.93 25.46
N LEU A 317 -1.50 -27.77 24.93
CA LEU A 317 -0.54 -26.72 24.69
C LEU A 317 -0.01 -26.23 26.05
N THR A 318 1.28 -26.34 26.24
CA THR A 318 1.98 -25.91 27.47
C THR A 318 2.83 -24.67 27.25
N SER A 319 3.27 -24.41 26.01
CA SER A 319 4.15 -23.31 25.68
C SER A 319 3.84 -22.72 24.30
N ILE A 320 3.95 -21.39 24.20
CA ILE A 320 3.77 -20.61 22.96
C ILE A 320 5.10 -20.07 22.41
N LYS A 321 6.24 -20.58 22.89
CA LYS A 321 7.56 -20.09 22.51
C LYS A 321 7.83 -20.24 21.01
N LEU A 322 8.30 -19.14 20.41
CA LEU A 322 8.82 -19.09 19.04
C LEU A 322 10.25 -18.53 19.08
N PRO A 323 11.27 -19.38 19.36
CA PRO A 323 12.59 -18.92 19.79
C PRO A 323 13.37 -18.14 18.72
N SER A 324 13.08 -18.40 17.44
CA SER A 324 13.74 -17.70 16.32
C SER A 324 12.99 -16.46 15.85
N LEU A 325 11.80 -16.17 16.40
CA LEU A 325 10.93 -15.10 15.89
C LEU A 325 11.54 -13.72 16.17
N ARG A 326 11.70 -12.93 15.12
CA ARG A 326 12.34 -11.60 15.14
C ARG A 326 11.41 -10.47 14.74
N SER A 327 10.34 -10.78 14.01
CA SER A 327 9.35 -9.77 13.64
C SER A 327 8.01 -10.43 13.32
N ILE A 328 6.93 -9.76 13.74
CA ILE A 328 5.56 -10.10 13.39
C ILE A 328 4.81 -8.83 13.04
N TYR A 329 4.23 -8.83 11.85
CA TYR A 329 3.40 -7.76 11.36
C TYR A 329 1.98 -8.28 11.20
N ALA A 330 1.04 -7.58 11.81
CA ALA A 330 -0.37 -7.63 11.47
C ALA A 330 -0.92 -6.21 11.61
N PRO A 331 -1.85 -5.79 10.73
CA PRO A 331 -2.51 -4.48 10.79
C PRO A 331 -3.51 -4.37 11.94
N THR A 332 -3.67 -5.43 12.73
CA THR A 332 -4.62 -5.53 13.82
C THR A 332 -3.92 -5.29 15.16
N GLN A 333 -4.70 -4.86 16.15
CA GLN A 333 -4.22 -4.78 17.54
C GLN A 333 -3.97 -6.16 18.17
N TYR A 334 -4.62 -7.20 17.65
CA TYR A 334 -4.48 -8.58 18.12
C TYR A 334 -3.56 -9.32 17.16
N LYS A 335 -2.26 -9.28 17.38
CA LYS A 335 -1.29 -9.92 16.48
C LYS A 335 -1.12 -11.42 16.76
N PHE A 336 -1.21 -11.81 18.03
CA PHE A 336 -1.09 -13.19 18.49
C PHE A 336 -2.12 -13.42 19.59
N ASN A 337 -3.05 -14.33 19.33
CA ASN A 337 -4.14 -14.69 20.22
C ASN A 337 -4.07 -16.18 20.61
N VAL A 338 -4.30 -16.46 21.88
CA VAL A 338 -4.39 -17.79 22.47
C VAL A 338 -5.68 -17.87 23.27
N ASP A 339 -6.57 -18.78 22.92
CA ASP A 339 -7.86 -18.95 23.61
C ASP A 339 -8.08 -20.43 23.96
N ASN A 340 -8.74 -20.67 25.09
CA ASN A 340 -9.19 -22.00 25.52
C ASN A 340 -8.07 -23.06 25.59
N CYS A 341 -6.87 -22.68 26.06
CA CYS A 341 -5.72 -23.57 26.19
C CYS A 341 -5.45 -23.90 27.68
N PRO A 342 -6.11 -24.92 28.28
CA PRO A 342 -6.16 -25.11 29.73
C PRO A 342 -4.84 -25.52 30.39
N GLN A 343 -3.90 -26.09 29.62
CA GLN A 343 -2.58 -26.51 30.12
C GLN A 343 -1.48 -25.48 29.85
N LEU A 344 -1.84 -24.31 29.32
CA LEU A 344 -0.90 -23.27 28.98
C LEU A 344 -0.18 -22.80 30.24
N ASN A 345 1.15 -22.79 30.19
CA ASN A 345 2.01 -22.36 31.28
C ASN A 345 3.00 -21.33 30.75
N VAL A 346 2.57 -20.07 30.74
CA VAL A 346 3.34 -18.91 30.27
C VAL A 346 4.08 -18.29 31.44
N THR A 347 5.31 -17.83 31.21
CA THR A 347 6.12 -17.12 32.19
C THR A 347 6.15 -15.61 31.91
N LEU A 348 6.56 -14.79 32.87
CA LEU A 348 6.79 -13.35 32.61
C LEU A 348 7.82 -13.11 31.51
N ASP A 349 8.89 -13.91 31.47
CA ASP A 349 9.90 -13.84 30.39
C ASP A 349 9.27 -14.08 29.01
N ASP A 350 8.28 -14.97 28.91
CA ASP A 350 7.54 -15.20 27.68
C ASP A 350 6.70 -13.98 27.30
N CYS A 351 5.99 -13.38 28.26
CA CYS A 351 5.22 -12.16 28.03
C CYS A 351 6.11 -11.00 27.59
N ASP A 352 7.25 -10.79 28.25
CA ASP A 352 8.21 -9.74 27.93
C ASP A 352 8.83 -9.93 26.54
N PHE A 353 9.13 -11.17 26.15
CA PHE A 353 9.58 -11.49 24.80
C PHE A 353 8.61 -10.96 23.73
N PHE A 354 7.31 -11.27 23.88
CA PHE A 354 6.31 -10.81 22.92
C PHE A 354 6.01 -9.31 23.03
N LYS A 355 6.00 -8.75 24.23
CA LYS A 355 5.79 -7.30 24.44
C LYS A 355 6.82 -6.47 23.68
N ASN A 356 8.09 -6.87 23.76
CA ASN A 356 9.20 -6.23 23.05
C ASN A 356 9.10 -6.39 21.52
N LEU A 357 8.61 -7.54 21.07
CA LEU A 357 8.51 -7.88 19.65
C LEU A 357 7.32 -7.21 18.95
N MET A 358 6.18 -7.13 19.63
CA MET A 358 4.88 -6.94 18.97
C MET A 358 3.81 -6.24 19.81
N HIS A 359 4.22 -5.59 20.90
CA HIS A 359 3.42 -4.84 21.87
C HIS A 359 2.58 -5.68 22.84
N ASP A 360 1.98 -6.82 22.44
CA ASP A 360 1.43 -7.81 23.38
C ASP A 360 0.99 -9.14 22.72
N VAL A 361 0.81 -10.18 23.55
CA VAL A 361 0.03 -11.40 23.23
C VAL A 361 -1.27 -11.35 24.00
N THR A 362 -2.38 -11.73 23.37
CA THR A 362 -3.66 -11.88 24.05
C THR A 362 -3.90 -13.34 24.42
N ILE A 363 -4.18 -13.61 25.70
CA ILE A 363 -4.51 -14.93 26.24
C ILE A 363 -5.88 -14.84 26.92
N ASP A 364 -6.85 -15.64 26.48
CA ASP A 364 -8.23 -15.64 27.01
C ASP A 364 -8.81 -14.21 27.13
N TYR A 365 -8.65 -13.39 26.07
CA TYR A 365 -9.08 -11.98 26.00
C TYR A 365 -8.35 -11.00 26.94
N GLN A 366 -7.28 -11.42 27.60
CA GLN A 366 -6.45 -10.60 28.47
C GLN A 366 -5.04 -10.41 27.89
N LYS A 367 -4.36 -9.35 28.31
CA LYS A 367 -2.92 -9.19 28.02
C LYS A 367 -2.12 -10.27 28.74
N CYS A 368 -0.99 -10.66 28.18
CA CYS A 368 -0.18 -11.76 28.69
C CYS A 368 0.25 -11.56 30.16
N ASP A 369 0.70 -10.34 30.51
CA ASP A 369 1.10 -9.99 31.87
C ASP A 369 -0.08 -10.04 32.86
N VAL A 370 -1.24 -9.50 32.47
CA VAL A 370 -2.48 -9.58 33.27
C VAL A 370 -2.92 -11.02 33.49
N TRP A 371 -2.93 -11.85 32.45
CA TRP A 371 -3.29 -13.26 32.54
C TRP A 371 -2.35 -14.03 33.48
N TYR A 372 -1.04 -13.77 33.38
CA TYR A 372 -0.04 -14.37 34.25
C TYR A 372 -0.29 -14.02 35.71
N ASP A 373 -0.54 -12.74 36.02
CA ASP A 373 -0.81 -12.28 37.38
C ASP A 373 -2.06 -12.93 37.97
N GLU A 374 -3.13 -13.07 37.18
CA GLU A 374 -4.37 -13.73 37.63
C GLU A 374 -4.18 -15.22 37.93
N LYS A 375 -3.38 -15.94 37.12
CA LYS A 375 -3.12 -17.37 37.31
C LYS A 375 -2.14 -17.67 38.44
N THR A 376 -1.29 -16.71 38.79
CA THR A 376 -0.24 -16.89 39.81
C THR A 376 -0.57 -16.23 41.15
N LYS A 377 -1.62 -15.39 41.21
CA LYS A 377 -2.14 -14.86 42.48
C LYS A 377 -2.50 -16.01 43.43
N PRO A 378 -2.02 -15.96 44.69
CA PRO A 378 -2.52 -16.86 45.72
C PRO A 378 -4.04 -16.69 45.86
N LEU A 379 -4.79 -17.78 45.92
CA LEU A 379 -6.19 -17.73 46.34
C LEU A 379 -6.24 -17.13 47.74
N GLU A 380 -6.59 -15.85 47.86
CA GLU A 380 -6.96 -15.28 49.14
C GLU A 380 -8.22 -16.03 49.61
N MET A 381 -8.06 -16.91 50.60
CA MET A 381 -9.19 -17.50 51.29
C MET A 381 -9.93 -16.36 51.99
N GLU A 382 -11.07 -15.93 51.44
CA GLU A 382 -11.98 -15.08 52.19
C GLU A 382 -12.34 -15.81 53.50
N PRO A 383 -12.14 -15.18 54.67
CA PRO A 383 -12.57 -15.77 55.91
C PRO A 383 -14.09 -15.85 55.88
N PHE A 384 -14.63 -17.06 55.93
CA PHE A 384 -16.04 -17.29 56.21
C PHE A 384 -16.38 -16.60 57.54
N ILE A 385 -17.16 -15.52 57.50
CA ILE A 385 -17.76 -14.86 58.66
C ILE A 385 -19.12 -15.46 58.94
#